data_AF-A0A2R4X4I6-F1
#
_entry.id   AF-A0A2R4X4I6-F1
#
_cell.length_a   1.000
_cell.length_b   1.000
_cell.length_c   1.000
_cell.angle_alpha   90.00
_cell.angle_beta   90.00
_cell.angle_gamma   90.00
#
_symmetry.space_group_name_H-M   'P 1'
#
loop_
_entity.id
_entity.type
_entity.pdbx_description
1 polymer ?
#
loop_
_entity_poly.entity_id
_entity_poly.type
_entity_poly.pdbx_seq_one_letter_code
_entity_poly.pdbx_strand_id
1 'polypeptide(L)'
;MQELERHVRETSEYAPDGSREQWLHHGSSAALEPFAADSEAFSTVTCVPRPHGPDAGETSIETEIAQHPDQYRFAILMDAHGRRSINRLFDATETTGQAVAPTFLLYLVLDEGACSDEAFCQACAEMLRGEGWTGYQAIQAAWDAIPIDCSNYLDDDVLP
;
A
#
# COMPACT_ATOMS: atom_id res chain seq x y z
N MET A 1 -1.60 7.70 -11.83
CA MET A 1 -0.79 8.69 -12.57
C MET A 1 -1.44 10.07 -12.61
N GLN A 2 -2.66 10.22 -13.12
CA GLN A 2 -3.37 11.52 -13.20
C GLN A 2 -3.41 12.33 -11.89
N GLU A 3 -3.58 11.66 -10.75
CA GLU A 3 -3.59 12.31 -9.44
C GLU A 3 -2.21 12.86 -9.01
N LEU A 4 -1.13 12.11 -9.28
CA LEU A 4 0.23 12.58 -9.01
C LEU A 4 0.57 13.78 -9.90
N GLU A 5 0.21 13.73 -11.18
CA GLU A 5 0.36 14.85 -12.11
C GLU A 5 -0.47 16.07 -11.69
N ARG A 6 -1.65 15.84 -11.09
CA ARG A 6 -2.48 16.91 -10.54
C ARG A 6 -1.78 17.57 -9.36
N HIS A 7 -1.27 16.81 -8.40
CA HIS A 7 -0.52 17.37 -7.27
C HIS A 7 0.64 18.23 -7.75
N VAL A 8 1.48 17.75 -8.67
CA VAL A 8 2.61 18.53 -9.21
C VAL A 8 2.16 19.83 -9.89
N ARG A 9 1.02 19.84 -10.60
CA ARG A 9 0.47 21.07 -11.21
C ARG A 9 -0.13 22.04 -10.20
N GLU A 10 -0.82 21.52 -9.19
CA GLU A 10 -1.68 22.33 -8.31
C GLU A 10 -0.99 22.74 -7.01
N THR A 11 0.15 22.14 -6.69
CA THR A 11 0.96 22.49 -5.51
C THR A 11 2.27 23.14 -5.94
N SER A 12 2.82 24.01 -5.10
CA SER A 12 4.03 24.79 -5.43
C SER A 12 5.30 24.05 -5.02
N GLU A 13 6.30 24.04 -5.90
CA GLU A 13 7.69 23.64 -5.57
C GLU A 13 8.26 24.45 -4.39
N TYR A 14 7.83 25.72 -4.26
CA TYR A 14 8.29 26.64 -3.22
C TYR A 14 7.33 26.71 -2.02
N ALA A 15 6.47 25.72 -1.83
CA ALA A 15 5.63 25.64 -0.65
C ALA A 15 6.50 25.59 0.62
N PRO A 16 6.04 26.18 1.75
CA PRO A 16 6.84 26.25 2.97
C PRO A 16 7.33 24.87 3.43
N ASP A 17 8.54 24.83 4.00
CA ASP A 17 9.14 23.61 4.50
C ASP A 17 8.24 22.90 5.54
N GLY A 18 8.00 21.61 5.33
CA GLY A 18 7.15 20.78 6.17
C GLY A 18 5.65 20.96 5.95
N SER A 19 5.22 21.85 5.05
CA SER A 19 3.81 22.02 4.72
C SER A 19 3.26 20.86 3.88
N ARG A 20 1.96 20.56 4.04
CA ARG A 20 1.27 19.53 3.23
C ARG A 20 1.45 19.76 1.73
N GLU A 21 1.40 21.00 1.27
CA GLU A 21 1.59 21.34 -0.15
C GLU A 21 3.00 20.97 -0.63
N GLN A 22 4.02 21.23 0.20
CA GLN A 22 5.39 20.83 -0.13
C GLN A 22 5.53 19.31 -0.23
N TRP A 23 4.96 18.58 0.74
CA TRP A 23 4.95 17.11 0.73
C TRP A 23 4.24 16.54 -0.49
N LEU A 24 3.07 17.09 -0.85
CA LEU A 24 2.33 16.67 -2.04
C LEU A 24 3.10 16.93 -3.32
N HIS A 25 3.72 18.12 -3.47
CA HIS A 25 4.51 18.45 -4.65
C HIS A 25 5.72 17.54 -4.81
N HIS A 26 6.57 17.48 -3.78
CA HIS A 26 7.84 16.75 -3.85
C HIS A 26 7.62 15.24 -3.87
N GLY A 27 6.70 14.73 -3.04
CA GLY A 27 6.35 13.32 -3.02
C GLY A 27 5.77 12.85 -4.35
N SER A 28 4.86 13.63 -4.96
CA SER A 28 4.29 13.26 -6.26
C SER A 28 5.30 13.40 -7.39
N SER A 29 6.20 14.38 -7.34
CA SER A 29 7.30 14.53 -8.32
C SER A 29 8.27 13.36 -8.26
N ALA A 30 8.73 12.99 -7.06
CA ALA A 30 9.61 11.86 -6.84
C ALA A 30 8.94 10.53 -7.23
N ALA A 31 7.65 10.36 -6.94
CA ALA A 31 6.91 9.17 -7.35
C ALA A 31 6.73 9.08 -8.88
N LEU A 32 6.72 10.19 -9.61
CA LEU A 32 6.61 10.21 -11.07
C LEU A 32 7.95 9.96 -11.78
N GLU A 33 9.07 10.30 -11.16
CA GLU A 33 10.41 10.19 -11.77
C GLU A 33 10.73 8.78 -12.33
N PRO A 34 10.44 7.67 -11.62
CA PRO A 34 10.68 6.33 -12.15
C PRO A 34 9.82 5.96 -13.37
N PHE A 35 8.66 6.62 -13.54
CA PHE A 35 7.74 6.39 -14.67
C PHE A 35 8.04 7.30 -15.88
N ALA A 36 8.74 8.42 -15.66
CA ALA A 36 9.16 9.32 -16.72
C ALA A 36 10.49 8.89 -17.36
N ALA A 37 11.35 8.21 -16.59
CA ALA A 37 12.53 7.53 -17.10
C ALA A 37 12.13 6.17 -17.69
N ASP A 38 12.85 5.72 -18.73
CA ASP A 38 12.77 4.37 -19.32
C ASP A 38 13.37 3.33 -18.34
N SER A 39 12.90 3.35 -17.09
CA SER A 39 13.47 2.59 -15.97
C SER A 39 12.80 1.22 -15.86
N GLU A 40 13.62 0.17 -15.77
CA GLU A 40 13.16 -1.22 -15.61
C GLU A 40 12.56 -1.50 -14.22
N ALA A 41 12.55 -0.53 -13.30
CA ALA A 41 12.20 -0.73 -11.89
C ALA A 41 10.69 -0.76 -11.61
N PHE A 42 9.87 -0.22 -12.52
CA PHE A 42 8.41 -0.16 -12.34
C PHE A 42 7.67 -0.58 -13.62
N SER A 43 6.99 -1.72 -13.58
CA SER A 43 6.04 -2.14 -14.61
C SER A 43 4.61 -1.79 -14.20
N THR A 44 3.94 -0.90 -14.95
CA THR A 44 2.50 -0.67 -14.80
C THR A 44 1.71 -1.77 -15.51
N VAL A 45 1.11 -2.68 -14.75
CA VAL A 45 0.09 -3.58 -15.27
C VAL A 45 -1.25 -2.87 -15.26
N THR A 46 -1.92 -2.81 -16.41
CA THR A 46 -3.26 -2.22 -16.50
C THR A 46 -4.27 -3.28 -16.10
N CYS A 47 -4.72 -3.26 -14.84
CA CYS A 47 -5.83 -4.11 -14.41
C CYS A 47 -7.14 -3.60 -15.03
N VAL A 48 -7.62 -4.25 -16.10
CA VAL A 48 -8.97 -4.02 -16.66
C VAL A 48 -9.59 -5.36 -17.04
N PRO A 49 -10.91 -5.61 -16.84
CA PRO A 49 -11.94 -4.75 -16.26
C PRO A 49 -12.27 -5.12 -14.82
N ARG A 50 -12.90 -4.16 -14.14
CA ARG A 50 -13.55 -4.27 -12.83
C ARG A 50 -14.08 -5.70 -12.63
N PRO A 51 -13.48 -6.50 -11.75
CA PRO A 51 -13.80 -7.92 -11.65
C PRO A 51 -15.29 -8.11 -11.36
N HIS A 52 -15.98 -8.87 -12.20
CA HIS A 52 -17.41 -9.12 -12.05
C HIS A 52 -17.64 -10.43 -11.30
N GLY A 53 -18.15 -10.33 -10.08
CA GLY A 53 -18.46 -11.48 -9.22
C GLY A 53 -17.79 -11.34 -7.85
N PRO A 54 -18.22 -12.11 -6.84
CA PRO A 54 -17.48 -12.25 -5.58
C PRO A 54 -16.05 -12.71 -5.89
N ASP A 55 -15.07 -12.10 -5.24
CA ASP A 55 -13.66 -12.52 -5.25
C ASP A 55 -12.94 -12.46 -6.62
N ALA A 56 -13.56 -11.81 -7.61
CA ALA A 56 -13.01 -11.77 -8.95
C ALA A 56 -11.71 -10.96 -9.01
N GLY A 57 -11.48 -10.02 -8.09
CA GLY A 57 -10.23 -9.25 -8.01
C GLY A 57 -9.08 -10.08 -7.46
N GLU A 58 -9.33 -10.80 -6.38
CA GLU A 58 -8.43 -11.74 -5.73
C GLU A 58 -8.01 -12.84 -6.71
N THR A 59 -8.99 -13.41 -7.43
CA THR A 59 -8.73 -14.44 -8.45
C THR A 59 -7.86 -13.93 -9.60
N SER A 60 -8.08 -12.69 -10.05
CA SER A 60 -7.24 -12.07 -11.07
C SER A 60 -5.81 -11.86 -10.58
N ILE A 61 -5.63 -11.38 -9.34
CA ILE A 61 -4.30 -11.18 -8.74
C ILE A 61 -3.57 -12.51 -8.57
N GLU A 62 -4.25 -13.54 -8.07
CA GLU A 62 -3.69 -14.89 -7.96
C GLU A 62 -3.22 -15.43 -9.31
N THR A 63 -4.04 -15.26 -10.35
CA THR A 63 -3.72 -15.72 -11.70
C THR A 63 -2.49 -15.02 -12.28
N GLU A 64 -2.38 -13.70 -12.08
CA GLU A 64 -1.24 -12.91 -12.53
C GLU A 64 0.06 -13.35 -11.85
N ILE A 65 0.03 -13.47 -10.51
CA ILE A 65 1.19 -13.90 -9.72
C ILE A 65 1.61 -15.31 -10.11
N ALA A 66 0.66 -16.21 -10.39
CA ALA A 66 0.98 -17.59 -10.78
C ALA A 66 1.71 -17.66 -12.13
N GLN A 67 1.42 -16.73 -13.04
CA GLN A 67 2.08 -16.64 -14.34
C GLN A 67 3.44 -15.94 -14.26
N HIS A 68 3.61 -15.05 -13.29
CA HIS A 68 4.77 -14.16 -13.16
C HIS A 68 5.30 -14.05 -11.72
N PRO A 69 5.64 -15.18 -11.04
CA PRO A 69 5.91 -15.18 -9.61
C PRO A 69 7.14 -14.35 -9.22
N ASP A 70 8.15 -14.29 -10.09
CA ASP A 70 9.39 -13.54 -9.85
C ASP A 70 9.26 -12.03 -10.10
N GLN A 71 8.15 -11.57 -10.69
CA GLN A 71 7.96 -10.15 -11.04
C GLN A 71 7.37 -9.33 -9.90
N TYR A 72 6.77 -9.98 -8.89
CA TYR A 72 6.05 -9.30 -7.82
C TYR A 72 6.64 -9.60 -6.46
N ARG A 73 7.13 -8.55 -5.79
CA ARG A 73 7.51 -8.64 -4.37
C ARG A 73 6.32 -8.53 -3.43
N PHE A 74 5.31 -7.73 -3.80
CA PHE A 74 4.13 -7.49 -2.95
C PHE A 74 2.82 -7.57 -3.73
N ALA A 75 1.83 -8.23 -3.14
CA ALA A 75 0.43 -8.18 -3.56
C ALA A 75 -0.39 -7.50 -2.45
N ILE A 76 -1.10 -6.42 -2.76
CA ILE A 76 -1.68 -5.56 -1.71
C ILE A 76 -3.20 -5.62 -1.77
N LEU A 77 -3.81 -6.14 -0.70
CA LEU A 77 -5.26 -6.30 -0.61
C LEU A 77 -5.72 -6.39 0.85
N MET A 78 -6.88 -5.81 1.16
CA MET A 78 -7.45 -5.85 2.51
C MET A 78 -8.06 -7.21 2.88
N ASP A 79 -8.52 -7.99 1.92
CA ASP A 79 -9.17 -9.26 2.20
C ASP A 79 -8.17 -10.30 2.73
N ALA A 80 -8.39 -10.74 3.96
CA ALA A 80 -7.49 -11.69 4.62
C ALA A 80 -7.54 -13.09 3.99
N HIS A 81 -8.65 -13.49 3.37
CA HIS A 81 -8.75 -14.80 2.72
C HIS A 81 -7.93 -14.83 1.42
N GLY A 82 -8.10 -13.83 0.55
CA GLY A 82 -7.33 -13.62 -0.65
C GLY A 82 -5.83 -13.52 -0.36
N ARG A 83 -5.43 -12.76 0.68
CA ARG A 83 -4.00 -12.70 1.07
C ARG A 83 -3.45 -14.06 1.44
N ARG A 84 -4.16 -14.86 2.25
CA ARG A 84 -3.72 -16.21 2.60
C ARG A 84 -3.58 -17.10 1.37
N SER A 85 -4.48 -16.96 0.41
CA SER A 85 -4.45 -17.74 -0.81
C SER A 85 -3.26 -17.37 -1.70
N ILE A 86 -3.02 -16.08 -1.90
CA ILE A 86 -1.85 -15.57 -2.64
C ILE A 86 -0.53 -15.89 -1.92
N ASN A 87 -0.47 -15.78 -0.59
CA ASN A 87 0.74 -16.15 0.17
C ASN A 87 1.11 -17.63 -0.02
N ARG A 88 0.13 -18.54 -0.05
CA ARG A 88 0.40 -19.95 -0.37
C ARG A 88 1.01 -20.14 -1.76
N LEU A 89 0.65 -19.28 -2.71
CA LEU A 89 1.20 -19.30 -4.06
C LEU A 89 2.65 -18.78 -4.07
N PHE A 90 2.94 -17.70 -3.33
CA PHE A 90 4.32 -17.23 -3.16
C PHE A 90 5.19 -18.28 -2.46
N ASP A 91 4.70 -18.87 -1.36
CA ASP A 91 5.40 -19.95 -0.64
C ASP A 91 5.72 -21.16 -1.54
N ALA A 92 4.85 -21.46 -2.50
CA ALA A 92 5.02 -22.57 -3.44
C ALA A 92 6.01 -22.28 -4.57
N THR A 93 6.39 -21.02 -4.80
CA THR A 93 7.20 -20.61 -5.96
C THR A 93 8.68 -20.33 -5.64
N GLU A 94 9.15 -20.66 -4.43
CA GLU A 94 10.51 -20.32 -3.93
C GLU A 94 10.89 -18.83 -4.08
N THR A 95 9.88 -17.97 -4.26
CA THR A 95 10.07 -16.53 -4.39
C THR A 95 10.02 -15.87 -3.02
N THR A 96 10.40 -14.60 -2.98
CA THR A 96 10.26 -13.79 -1.77
C THR A 96 8.94 -13.02 -1.74
N GLY A 97 8.01 -13.23 -2.68
CA GLY A 97 6.79 -12.43 -2.73
C GLY A 97 5.91 -12.58 -1.48
N GLN A 98 5.15 -11.54 -1.15
CA GLN A 98 4.22 -11.56 -0.03
C GLN A 98 2.94 -10.78 -0.33
N ALA A 99 1.79 -11.36 0.02
CA ALA A 99 0.52 -10.66 0.06
C ALA A 99 0.32 -9.98 1.42
N VAL A 100 0.10 -8.67 1.41
CA VAL A 100 0.04 -7.80 2.59
C VAL A 100 -1.17 -6.86 2.56
N ALA A 101 -1.55 -6.32 3.71
CA ALA A 101 -2.59 -5.30 3.79
C ALA A 101 -2.04 -3.92 3.33
N PRO A 102 -2.89 -3.01 2.83
CA PRO A 102 -2.53 -1.63 2.47
C PRO A 102 -1.70 -0.86 3.49
N THR A 103 -1.96 -1.02 4.79
CA THR A 103 -1.19 -0.41 5.88
C THR A 103 0.29 -0.79 5.86
N PHE A 104 0.64 -1.96 5.29
CA PHE A 104 2.03 -2.38 5.12
C PHE A 104 2.83 -1.46 4.18
N LEU A 105 2.18 -0.73 3.26
CA LEU A 105 2.86 0.30 2.46
C LEU A 105 3.42 1.40 3.34
N LEU A 106 2.70 1.78 4.40
CA LEU A 106 3.19 2.78 5.35
C LEU A 106 4.30 2.20 6.23
N TYR A 107 4.27 0.89 6.49
CA TYR A 107 5.34 0.22 7.22
C TYR A 107 6.65 0.24 6.43
N LEU A 108 6.61 0.08 5.10
CA LEU A 108 7.82 0.23 4.26
C LEU A 108 8.43 1.63 4.38
N VAL A 109 7.61 2.68 4.50
CA VAL A 109 8.09 4.05 4.73
C VAL A 109 8.74 4.20 6.10
N LEU A 110 8.17 3.57 7.12
CA LEU A 110 8.75 3.53 8.47
C LEU A 110 10.08 2.76 8.51
N ASP A 111 10.13 1.59 7.87
CA ASP A 111 11.30 0.71 7.85
C ASP A 111 12.52 1.37 7.19
N GLU A 112 12.28 2.21 6.17
CA GLU A 112 13.29 3.07 5.53
C GLU A 112 13.67 4.30 6.37
N GLY A 113 13.08 4.48 7.56
CA GLY A 113 13.35 5.59 8.47
C GLY A 113 12.83 6.95 8.00
N ALA A 114 11.87 6.96 7.07
CA ALA A 114 11.33 8.19 6.49
C ALA A 114 10.23 8.86 7.34
N CYS A 115 9.73 8.17 8.38
CA CYS A 115 8.79 8.74 9.35
C CYS A 115 9.04 8.20 10.77
N SER A 116 8.37 8.79 11.76
CA SER A 116 8.35 8.29 13.14
C SER A 116 7.23 7.27 13.36
N ASP A 117 7.35 6.45 14.40
CA ASP A 117 6.31 5.51 14.83
C ASP A 117 4.95 6.21 15.02
N GLU A 118 4.92 7.38 15.66
CA GLU A 118 3.69 8.16 15.86
C GLU A 118 3.05 8.55 14.52
N ALA A 119 3.83 9.09 13.59
CA ALA A 119 3.33 9.51 12.28
C ALA A 119 2.82 8.31 11.46
N PHE A 120 3.54 7.19 11.53
CA PHE A 120 3.12 5.93 10.94
C PHE A 120 1.77 5.45 11.50
N CYS A 121 1.66 5.34 12.83
CA CYS A 121 0.45 4.86 13.50
C CYS A 121 -0.75 5.76 13.17
N GLN A 122 -0.58 7.09 13.23
CA GLN A 122 -1.64 8.05 12.89
C GLN A 122 -2.08 7.91 11.42
N ALA A 123 -1.14 7.78 10.49
CA ALA A 123 -1.45 7.60 9.07
C ALA A 123 -2.21 6.28 8.80
N CYS A 124 -1.84 5.19 9.49
CA CYS A 124 -2.59 3.92 9.43
C CYS A 124 -4.03 4.10 9.93
N ALA A 125 -4.22 4.79 11.07
CA ALA A 125 -5.55 5.04 11.61
C ALA A 125 -6.42 5.91 10.69
N GLU A 126 -5.83 6.96 10.10
CA GLU A 126 -6.51 7.80 9.11
C GLU A 126 -6.92 7.01 7.87
N MET A 127 -6.05 6.14 7.36
CA MET A 127 -6.36 5.24 6.23
C MET A 127 -7.53 4.31 6.58
N LEU A 128 -7.45 3.61 7.72
CA LEU A 128 -8.50 2.67 8.14
C LEU A 128 -9.86 3.35 8.28
N ARG A 129 -9.89 4.55 8.89
CA ARG A 129 -11.14 5.32 9.03
C ARG A 129 -11.64 5.86 7.70
N GLY A 130 -10.75 6.40 6.86
CA GLY A 130 -11.08 6.96 5.56
C GLY A 130 -11.66 5.94 4.59
N GLU A 131 -11.14 4.72 4.61
CA GLU A 131 -11.61 3.60 3.78
C GLU A 131 -12.77 2.82 4.43
N GLY A 132 -13.19 3.19 5.64
CA GLY A 132 -14.27 2.51 6.37
C GLY A 132 -13.91 1.12 6.88
N TRP A 133 -12.63 0.78 6.96
CA TRP A 133 -12.10 -0.49 7.47
C TRP A 133 -12.00 -0.51 9.01
N THR A 134 -13.11 -0.18 9.66
CA THR A 134 -13.22 -0.04 11.12
C THR A 134 -13.87 -1.24 11.81
N GLY A 135 -14.22 -2.28 11.05
CA GLY A 135 -14.69 -3.54 11.62
C GLY A 135 -13.54 -4.33 12.24
N TYR A 136 -13.80 -5.03 13.35
CA TYR A 136 -12.80 -5.83 14.08
C TYR A 136 -11.94 -6.73 13.17
N GLN A 137 -12.55 -7.45 12.24
CA GLN A 137 -11.82 -8.31 11.30
C GLN A 137 -10.94 -7.52 10.33
N ALA A 138 -11.37 -6.34 9.90
CA ALA A 138 -10.60 -5.49 8.99
C ALA A 138 -9.38 -4.88 9.71
N ILE A 139 -9.56 -4.48 10.97
CA ILE A 139 -8.48 -3.94 11.80
C ILE A 139 -7.43 -5.01 12.08
N GLN A 140 -7.84 -6.19 12.57
CA GLN A 140 -6.95 -7.34 12.74
C GLN A 140 -6.19 -7.68 11.46
N ALA A 141 -6.89 -7.71 10.32
CA ALA A 141 -6.31 -7.96 9.03
C ALA A 141 -5.31 -6.88 8.58
N ALA A 142 -5.49 -5.62 8.97
CA ALA A 142 -4.60 -4.53 8.61
C ALA A 142 -3.28 -4.57 9.39
N TRP A 143 -3.30 -5.04 10.63
CA TRP A 143 -2.11 -5.05 11.49
C TRP A 143 -1.30 -6.35 11.44
N ASP A 144 -1.85 -7.44 10.90
CA ASP A 144 -1.27 -8.80 10.91
C ASP A 144 0.20 -8.89 10.46
N ALA A 145 0.62 -8.05 9.50
CA ALA A 145 1.99 -8.05 8.97
C ALA A 145 2.89 -6.93 9.53
N ILE A 146 2.39 -6.11 10.46
CA ILE A 146 3.07 -4.91 10.95
C ILE A 146 3.62 -5.19 12.37
N PRO A 147 4.95 -5.26 12.55
CA PRO A 147 5.56 -5.59 13.84
C PRO A 147 5.71 -4.38 14.78
N ILE A 148 4.78 -3.42 14.71
CA ILE A 148 4.84 -2.15 15.45
C ILE A 148 3.69 -2.06 16.45
N ASP A 149 4.00 -1.70 17.69
CA ASP A 149 3.01 -1.47 18.73
C ASP A 149 2.54 -0.01 18.70
N CYS A 150 1.34 0.21 18.15
CA CYS A 150 0.71 1.53 18.06
C CYS A 150 -0.15 1.91 19.28
N SER A 151 -0.20 1.08 20.33
CA SER A 151 -1.09 1.29 21.50
C SER A 151 -0.84 2.60 22.25
N ASN A 152 0.37 3.15 22.19
CA ASN A 152 0.70 4.43 22.82
C ASN A 152 0.26 5.66 22.00
N TYR A 153 -0.17 5.46 20.74
CA TYR A 153 -0.45 6.55 19.81
C TYR A 153 -1.91 6.59 19.34
N LEU A 154 -2.64 5.48 19.48
CA LEU A 154 -3.97 5.30 18.92
C LEU A 154 -5.00 4.89 19.97
N ASP A 155 -6.27 5.15 19.64
CA ASP A 155 -7.42 4.67 20.41
C ASP A 155 -7.74 3.20 20.08
N ASP A 156 -8.41 2.50 21.00
CA ASP A 156 -8.77 1.07 20.89
C ASP A 156 -9.64 0.74 19.66
N ASP A 157 -10.29 1.72 19.03
CA ASP A 157 -11.19 1.51 17.88
C ASP A 157 -10.46 1.19 16.58
N VAL A 158 -9.14 1.38 16.53
CA VAL A 158 -8.28 1.12 15.35
C VAL A 158 -7.08 0.24 15.68
N LEU A 159 -7.02 -0.31 16.89
CA LEU A 159 -6.00 -1.28 17.32
C LEU A 159 -6.51 -2.71 17.13
N PRO A 160 -5.62 -3.69 16.85
CA PRO A 160 -6.01 -5.10 16.72
C PRO A 160 -6.61 -5.65 18.02
#